data_AF-A0A7Z9S2P3-F1
#
_entry.id   AF-A0A7Z9S2P3-F1
#
_cell.length_a   1.000
_cell.length_b   1.000
_cell.length_c   1.000
_cell.angle_alpha   90.00
_cell.angle_beta   90.00
_cell.angle_gamma   90.00
#
_symmetry.space_group_name_H-M   'P 1'
#
loop_
_entity.id
_entity.type
_entity.pdbx_description
1 polymer ?
#
loop_
_entity_poly.entity_id
_entity_poly.type
_entity_poly.pdbx_seq_one_letter_code
_entity_poly.pdbx_strand_id
1 'polypeptide(L)'
;AYDGNILVNAMTVGLADADNIFYSAASGIGNQIVYVGSKTGRDGIHGATMASTEFSEDSEAKRPTVQVGDPFTEKLLIEACLELMATDCIVAIQDMGAAGLTSSGFEMASKGGMGVELDLDQVPQREENMTAYEMMLSESQERMLMVLKPGSEDQARAVFEKWELDFAVVGTLTDTGHMVLRHGGEIVADLPIDPLALASPEYDETERPWTPTPVPDALNIDDVPAPNDPMVALERLLACPDLASKRWIWEQYDHMVMADTLGHGRPGGGAAMIRVHGTDKALAITTDCTPRYCKADPVEGGRQAVAEAWRNITATGARPLAITDCLNFGNPEKPDIMGQFVGCIDGMRDACETLNFPVVSGNVSLYNETQGTAVLPTPAIGGVGLIDDYTTAA
;
A
#
# COMPACT_ATOMS: atom_id res chain seq x y z
N ALA A 1 4.74 22.39 -6.33
CA ALA A 1 3.56 21.51 -6.30
C ALA A 1 3.60 20.60 -5.07
N TYR A 2 4.77 20.06 -4.70
CA TYR A 2 4.89 19.11 -3.59
C TYR A 2 5.49 19.71 -2.30
N ASP A 3 5.78 21.02 -2.26
CA ASP A 3 6.41 21.66 -1.09
C ASP A 3 5.48 21.70 0.13
N GLY A 4 4.17 21.75 -0.10
CA GLY A 4 3.16 21.67 0.96
C GLY A 4 2.79 20.24 1.34
N ASN A 5 2.74 19.33 0.36
CA ASN A 5 2.47 17.91 0.53
C ASN A 5 3.41 17.08 -0.33
N ILE A 6 4.30 16.34 0.32
CA ILE A 6 5.17 15.37 -0.35
C ILE A 6 4.42 14.07 -0.58
N LEU A 7 4.79 13.36 -1.66
CA LEU A 7 4.28 12.02 -1.92
C LEU A 7 5.34 10.99 -1.54
N VAL A 8 4.96 10.01 -0.73
CA VAL A 8 5.79 8.87 -0.35
C VAL A 8 4.97 7.61 -0.58
N ASN A 9 5.26 6.91 -1.67
CA ASN A 9 4.64 5.62 -1.97
C ASN A 9 5.72 4.54 -1.93
N ALA A 10 5.42 3.40 -1.30
CA ALA A 10 6.31 2.25 -1.20
C ALA A 10 5.67 1.05 -1.89
N MET A 11 6.35 0.50 -2.90
CA MET A 11 5.97 -0.74 -3.56
C MET A 11 6.84 -1.87 -2.99
N THR A 12 6.20 -2.95 -2.54
CA THR A 12 6.87 -4.16 -2.06
C THR A 12 6.53 -5.33 -2.97
N VAL A 13 7.54 -6.09 -3.39
CA VAL A 13 7.36 -7.32 -4.19
C VAL A 13 7.87 -8.49 -3.37
N GLY A 14 6.98 -9.44 -3.08
CA GLY A 14 7.28 -10.68 -2.40
C GLY A 14 7.02 -11.90 -3.30
N LEU A 15 7.65 -13.02 -2.95
CA LEU A 15 7.41 -14.32 -3.57
C LEU A 15 6.63 -15.21 -2.61
N ALA A 16 5.64 -15.92 -3.13
CA ALA A 16 4.91 -16.96 -2.43
C ALA A 16 4.65 -18.12 -3.38
N ASP A 17 4.55 -19.33 -2.83
CA ASP A 17 4.14 -20.50 -3.60
C ASP A 17 2.66 -20.37 -3.99
N ALA A 18 2.33 -20.68 -5.24
CA ALA A 18 0.99 -20.46 -5.78
C ALA A 18 -0.10 -21.31 -5.11
N ASP A 19 0.28 -22.44 -4.51
CA ASP A 19 -0.58 -23.34 -3.73
C ASP A 19 -0.56 -23.04 -2.22
N ASN A 20 0.19 -22.02 -1.78
CA ASN A 20 0.32 -21.61 -0.40
C ASN A 20 -0.05 -20.13 -0.19
N ILE A 21 -1.16 -19.70 -0.78
CA ILE A 21 -1.71 -18.35 -0.63
C ILE A 21 -2.73 -18.34 0.50
N PHE A 22 -2.44 -17.56 1.55
CA PHE A 22 -3.35 -17.34 2.67
C PHE A 22 -4.27 -16.14 2.39
N TYR A 23 -5.54 -16.30 2.70
CA TYR A 23 -6.55 -15.26 2.56
C TYR A 23 -7.01 -14.76 3.92
N SER A 24 -7.51 -13.52 3.98
CA SER A 24 -8.04 -12.93 5.21
C SER A 24 -9.53 -13.23 5.49
N ALA A 25 -10.11 -14.24 4.85
CA ALA A 25 -11.50 -14.62 5.11
C ALA A 25 -11.60 -15.51 6.37
N ALA A 26 -12.07 -14.95 7.48
CA ALA A 26 -12.32 -15.71 8.70
C ALA A 26 -13.36 -16.82 8.46
N SER A 27 -13.14 -17.99 9.04
CA SER A 27 -14.16 -19.04 9.03
C SER A 27 -14.03 -19.97 10.23
N GLY A 28 -15.11 -20.70 10.52
CA GLY A 28 -15.18 -21.65 11.63
C GLY A 28 -15.63 -21.01 12.93
N ILE A 29 -16.90 -21.21 13.27
CA ILE A 29 -17.50 -20.73 14.51
C ILE A 29 -16.73 -21.30 15.71
N GLY A 30 -16.41 -20.45 16.68
CA GLY A 30 -15.65 -20.80 17.88
C GLY A 30 -14.13 -20.83 17.69
N ASN A 31 -13.63 -20.64 16.46
CA ASN A 31 -12.20 -20.50 16.23
C ASN A 31 -11.66 -19.27 16.97
N GLN A 32 -10.46 -19.41 17.53
CA GLN A 32 -9.83 -18.37 18.32
C GLN A 32 -9.24 -17.29 17.40
N ILE A 33 -9.42 -16.04 17.81
CA ILE A 33 -8.78 -14.87 17.22
C ILE A 33 -7.57 -14.54 18.09
N VAL A 34 -6.41 -14.46 17.45
CA VAL A 34 -5.15 -14.19 18.13
C VAL A 34 -4.50 -12.93 17.60
N TYR A 35 -3.96 -12.18 18.54
CA TYR A 35 -3.14 -11.01 18.33
C TYR A 35 -1.68 -11.42 18.49
N VAL A 36 -0.83 -10.98 17.56
CA VAL A 36 0.61 -11.20 17.64
C VAL A 36 1.41 -9.96 17.23
N GLY A 37 2.63 -9.86 17.73
CA GLY A 37 3.55 -8.76 17.41
C GLY A 37 3.66 -7.73 18.53
N SER A 38 3.92 -6.48 18.17
CA SER A 38 4.14 -5.36 19.09
C SER A 38 2.92 -5.07 19.97
N LYS A 39 3.13 -4.48 21.15
CA LYS A 39 2.04 -4.07 22.05
C LYS A 39 1.35 -2.80 21.59
N THR A 40 0.03 -2.76 21.75
CA THR A 40 -0.83 -1.62 21.41
C THR A 40 -0.56 -0.43 22.34
N GLY A 41 -0.36 0.75 21.74
CA GLY A 41 -0.21 2.04 22.42
C GLY A 41 -1.09 3.12 21.78
N ARG A 42 -0.99 4.37 22.22
CA ARG A 42 -1.76 5.52 21.68
C ARG A 42 -1.11 6.09 20.42
N ASP A 43 -0.80 5.23 19.45
CA ASP A 43 -0.16 5.62 18.19
C ASP A 43 -1.20 5.91 17.12
N GLY A 44 -1.01 7.01 16.38
CA GLY A 44 -1.76 7.26 15.14
C GLY A 44 -3.28 7.27 15.29
N ILE A 45 -3.84 7.42 16.49
CA ILE A 45 -5.30 7.50 16.66
C ILE A 45 -5.79 8.73 15.90
N HIS A 46 -6.74 8.52 14.98
CA HIS A 46 -7.21 9.49 13.96
C HIS A 46 -6.27 9.74 12.77
N GLY A 47 -5.22 8.93 12.58
CA GLY A 47 -4.29 9.03 11.46
C GLY A 47 -5.01 8.95 10.11
N ALA A 48 -5.83 7.91 9.91
CA ALA A 48 -6.65 7.76 8.71
C ALA A 48 -7.61 8.94 8.45
N THR A 49 -8.25 9.48 9.50
CA THR A 49 -9.16 10.63 9.38
C THR A 49 -8.41 11.88 8.95
N MET A 50 -7.22 12.13 9.50
CA MET A 50 -6.42 13.28 9.08
C MET A 50 -5.93 13.16 7.64
N ALA A 51 -5.49 11.97 7.22
CA ALA A 51 -5.06 11.72 5.84
C ALA A 51 -6.18 11.92 4.82
N SER A 52 -7.44 11.95 5.26
CA SER A 52 -8.63 12.15 4.44
C SER A 52 -9.12 13.62 4.43
N THR A 53 -8.30 14.56 4.89
CA THR A 53 -8.66 16.00 4.95
C THR A 53 -7.53 16.88 4.42
N GLU A 54 -7.87 18.03 3.83
CA GLU A 54 -6.87 19.02 3.40
C GLU A 54 -6.06 19.56 4.60
N PHE A 55 -4.76 19.80 4.40
CA PHE A 55 -3.92 20.40 5.44
C PHE A 55 -4.12 21.92 5.51
N SER A 56 -4.50 22.41 6.69
CA SER A 56 -4.64 23.84 7.03
C SER A 56 -3.70 24.24 8.16
N GLU A 57 -3.61 25.54 8.48
CA GLU A 57 -2.78 26.04 9.60
C GLU A 57 -3.19 25.42 10.96
N ASP A 58 -4.48 25.07 11.13
CA ASP A 58 -4.98 24.41 12.35
C ASP A 58 -4.67 22.90 12.41
N SER A 59 -4.23 22.30 11.30
CA SER A 59 -3.89 20.86 11.23
C SER A 59 -2.59 20.52 11.99
N GLU A 60 -1.73 21.50 12.27
CA GLU A 60 -0.51 21.28 13.07
C GLU A 60 -0.83 20.86 14.51
N ALA A 61 -1.91 21.37 15.10
CA ALA A 61 -2.32 21.06 16.47
C ALA A 61 -2.96 19.67 16.62
N LYS A 62 -3.28 18.99 15.51
CA LYS A 62 -3.96 17.68 15.49
C LYS A 62 -3.04 16.51 15.18
N ARG A 63 -1.73 16.74 14.99
CA ARG A 63 -0.79 15.66 14.66
C ARG A 63 -0.81 14.59 15.76
N PRO A 64 -1.23 13.35 15.46
CA PRO A 64 -1.19 12.27 16.42
C PRO A 64 0.26 11.95 16.73
N THR A 65 0.46 11.16 17.77
CA THR A 65 1.76 10.62 18.15
C THR A 65 2.43 10.02 16.91
N VAL A 66 3.63 10.53 16.59
CA VAL A 66 4.41 10.11 15.42
C VAL A 66 4.58 8.60 15.48
N GLN A 67 4.13 7.90 14.43
CA GLN A 67 4.37 6.47 14.28
C GLN A 67 5.88 6.26 14.17
N VAL A 68 6.44 5.42 15.04
CA VAL A 68 7.83 5.00 14.99
C VAL A 68 7.82 3.51 14.72
N GLY A 69 8.24 3.12 13.52
CA GLY A 69 8.39 1.71 13.16
C GLY A 69 9.58 1.08 13.88
N ASP A 70 9.46 -0.19 14.18
CA ASP A 70 10.54 -1.04 14.71
C ASP A 70 10.86 -2.15 13.69
N PRO A 71 11.80 -1.90 12.75
CA PRO A 71 12.12 -2.86 11.70
C PRO A 71 12.77 -4.15 12.23
N PHE A 72 13.28 -4.14 13.47
CA PHE A 72 13.83 -5.34 14.09
C PHE A 72 12.71 -6.27 14.54
N THR A 73 11.71 -5.72 15.23
CA THR A 73 10.50 -6.47 15.60
C THR A 73 9.71 -6.90 14.37
N GLU A 74 9.61 -6.04 13.34
CA GLU A 74 8.99 -6.39 12.06
C GLU A 74 9.68 -7.61 11.41
N LYS A 75 11.02 -7.67 11.45
CA LYS A 75 11.74 -8.82 10.90
C LYS A 75 11.44 -10.12 11.67
N LEU A 76 11.36 -10.06 12.99
CA LEU A 76 10.96 -11.22 13.82
C LEU A 76 9.53 -11.65 13.48
N LEU A 77 8.62 -10.69 13.32
CA LEU A 77 7.22 -10.94 12.96
C LEU A 77 7.10 -11.61 11.60
N ILE A 78 7.85 -11.16 10.60
CA ILE A 78 7.90 -11.79 9.27
C ILE A 78 8.35 -13.26 9.39
N GLU A 79 9.44 -13.53 10.10
CA GLU A 79 9.95 -14.91 10.24
C GLU A 79 9.00 -15.81 11.03
N ALA A 80 8.37 -15.30 12.10
CA ALA A 80 7.38 -16.05 12.86
C ALA A 80 6.12 -16.36 12.03
N CYS A 81 5.64 -15.39 11.25
CA CYS A 81 4.52 -15.58 10.34
C CYS A 81 4.85 -16.62 9.26
N LEU A 82 6.02 -16.55 8.62
CA LEU A 82 6.44 -17.52 7.61
C LEU A 82 6.61 -18.92 8.20
N GLU A 83 7.17 -19.05 9.40
CA GLU A 83 7.28 -20.32 10.11
C GLU A 83 5.90 -20.92 10.43
N LEU A 84 4.95 -20.09 10.89
CA LEU A 84 3.59 -20.56 11.15
C LEU A 84 2.83 -20.90 9.87
N MET A 85 3.01 -20.15 8.80
CA MET A 85 2.43 -20.41 7.46
C MET A 85 2.94 -21.73 6.85
N ALA A 86 4.12 -22.22 7.27
CA ALA A 86 4.60 -23.55 6.87
C ALA A 86 3.87 -24.70 7.60
N THR A 87 2.97 -24.39 8.52
CA THR A 87 2.12 -25.33 9.25
C THR A 87 0.67 -25.26 8.78
N ASP A 88 -0.17 -26.13 9.31
CA ASP A 88 -1.61 -26.13 9.01
C ASP A 88 -2.44 -25.29 10.01
N CYS A 89 -1.81 -24.47 10.87
CA CYS A 89 -2.47 -23.82 12.01
C CYS A 89 -3.40 -22.64 11.65
N ILE A 90 -3.18 -21.98 10.51
CA ILE A 90 -3.83 -20.70 10.17
C ILE A 90 -5.12 -20.97 9.37
N VAL A 91 -6.20 -20.28 9.73
CA VAL A 91 -7.43 -20.18 8.92
C VAL A 91 -7.43 -18.87 8.14
N ALA A 92 -7.12 -17.77 8.82
CA ALA A 92 -7.04 -16.44 8.23
C ALA A 92 -5.95 -15.63 8.92
N ILE A 93 -5.37 -14.69 8.19
CA ILE A 93 -4.35 -13.76 8.68
C ILE A 93 -4.59 -12.39 8.03
N GLN A 94 -4.41 -11.32 8.80
CA GLN A 94 -4.54 -9.94 8.32
C GLN A 94 -3.54 -9.08 9.09
N ASP A 95 -2.90 -8.14 8.39
CA ASP A 95 -2.11 -7.08 8.99
C ASP A 95 -2.99 -6.04 9.70
N MET A 96 -2.41 -5.31 10.64
CA MET A 96 -3.09 -4.24 11.36
C MET A 96 -2.46 -2.89 11.04
N GLY A 97 -3.04 -2.19 10.07
CA GLY A 97 -2.64 -0.85 9.65
C GLY A 97 -3.58 0.27 10.14
N ALA A 98 -4.07 1.07 9.20
CA ALA A 98 -5.00 2.17 9.45
C ALA A 98 -6.27 1.68 10.18
N ALA A 99 -6.69 2.41 11.21
CA ALA A 99 -7.76 2.01 12.13
C ALA A 99 -7.54 0.66 12.90
N GLY A 100 -6.34 0.08 12.86
CA GLY A 100 -5.88 -0.98 13.76
C GLY A 100 -6.77 -2.22 13.83
N LEU A 101 -7.16 -2.60 15.05
CA LEU A 101 -8.04 -3.74 15.30
C LEU A 101 -9.43 -3.55 14.69
N THR A 102 -9.87 -2.30 14.52
CA THR A 102 -11.20 -2.00 13.95
C THR A 102 -11.28 -2.44 12.49
N SER A 103 -10.43 -1.91 11.61
CA SER A 103 -10.43 -2.31 10.19
C SER A 103 -10.17 -3.80 10.05
N SER A 104 -9.10 -4.28 10.66
CA SER A 104 -8.64 -5.67 10.54
C SER A 104 -9.69 -6.68 11.00
N GLY A 105 -10.33 -6.42 12.15
CA GLY A 105 -11.36 -7.30 12.70
C GLY A 105 -12.65 -7.30 11.88
N PHE A 106 -13.15 -6.12 11.47
CA PHE A 106 -14.36 -6.02 10.66
C PHE A 106 -14.17 -6.59 9.25
N GLU A 107 -13.07 -6.27 8.58
CA GLU A 107 -12.81 -6.77 7.23
C GLU A 107 -12.65 -8.29 7.19
N MET A 108 -11.85 -8.83 8.13
CA MET A 108 -11.60 -10.27 8.21
C MET A 108 -12.91 -11.03 8.44
N ALA A 109 -13.76 -10.53 9.34
CA ALA A 109 -15.04 -11.13 9.66
C ALA A 109 -16.07 -11.00 8.52
N SER A 110 -16.14 -9.83 7.86
CA SER A 110 -17.06 -9.59 6.75
C SER A 110 -16.72 -10.48 5.54
N LYS A 111 -15.44 -10.59 5.16
CA LYS A 111 -14.99 -11.51 4.09
C LYS A 111 -15.35 -12.97 4.39
N GLY A 112 -15.43 -13.31 5.68
CA GLY A 112 -15.83 -14.62 6.18
C GLY A 112 -17.33 -14.86 6.34
N GLY A 113 -18.14 -13.80 6.35
CA GLY A 113 -19.54 -13.85 6.75
C GLY A 113 -19.76 -14.25 8.21
N MET A 114 -18.82 -13.93 9.10
CA MET A 114 -18.82 -14.34 10.52
C MET A 114 -19.12 -13.17 11.45
N GLY A 115 -19.56 -13.49 12.67
CA GLY A 115 -19.51 -12.58 13.82
C GLY A 115 -18.17 -12.69 14.56
N VAL A 116 -17.90 -11.72 15.44
CA VAL A 116 -16.69 -11.67 16.27
C VAL A 116 -17.05 -11.22 17.68
N GLU A 117 -16.49 -11.87 18.69
CA GLU A 117 -16.48 -11.39 20.06
C GLU A 117 -15.03 -11.17 20.50
N LEU A 118 -14.64 -9.93 20.78
CA LEU A 118 -13.32 -9.55 21.29
C LEU A 118 -13.38 -9.20 22.78
N ASP A 119 -12.42 -9.70 23.54
CA ASP A 119 -12.12 -9.26 24.89
C ASP A 119 -10.90 -8.33 24.87
N LEU A 120 -11.16 -7.04 25.03
CA LEU A 120 -10.12 -6.01 25.00
C LEU A 120 -9.21 -6.06 26.23
N ASP A 121 -9.63 -6.72 27.32
CA ASP A 121 -8.78 -6.96 28.49
C ASP A 121 -7.60 -7.90 28.15
N GLN A 122 -7.69 -8.69 27.06
CA GLN A 122 -6.63 -9.57 26.59
C GLN A 122 -5.69 -8.92 25.56
N VAL A 123 -6.00 -7.71 25.07
CA VAL A 123 -5.16 -7.04 24.07
C VAL A 123 -3.84 -6.61 24.72
N PRO A 124 -2.67 -7.02 24.19
CA PRO A 124 -1.38 -6.60 24.73
C PRO A 124 -1.20 -5.08 24.63
N GLN A 125 -0.99 -4.42 25.77
CA GLN A 125 -0.85 -2.98 25.89
C GLN A 125 0.54 -2.60 26.41
N ARG A 126 1.09 -1.48 25.92
CA ARG A 126 2.31 -0.86 26.49
C ARG A 126 2.05 0.39 27.30
N GLU A 127 0.85 0.94 27.21
CA GLU A 127 0.41 2.09 28.00
C GLU A 127 -0.68 1.67 28.99
N GLU A 128 -0.67 2.24 30.19
CA GLU A 128 -1.68 1.95 31.20
C GLU A 128 -3.00 2.65 30.89
N ASN A 129 -4.09 2.02 31.34
CA ASN A 129 -5.46 2.57 31.31
C ASN A 129 -5.91 3.02 29.92
N MET A 130 -5.59 2.24 28.89
CA MET A 130 -6.13 2.50 27.55
C MET A 130 -7.63 2.24 27.54
N THR A 131 -8.38 3.13 26.89
CA THR A 131 -9.81 2.96 26.68
C THR A 131 -10.06 1.96 25.54
N ALA A 132 -11.28 1.40 25.49
CA ALA A 132 -11.70 0.55 24.37
C ALA A 132 -11.56 1.26 23.01
N TYR A 133 -11.84 2.57 22.97
CA TYR A 133 -11.67 3.40 21.78
C TYR A 133 -10.20 3.45 21.33
N GLU A 134 -9.28 3.74 22.26
CA GLU A 134 -7.84 3.82 21.98
C GLU A 134 -7.26 2.48 21.54
N MET A 135 -7.66 1.37 22.17
CA MET A 135 -7.19 0.04 21.77
C MET A 135 -7.67 -0.34 20.36
N MET A 136 -8.94 -0.08 20.06
CA MET A 136 -9.53 -0.47 18.78
C MET A 136 -9.01 0.34 17.59
N LEU A 137 -8.72 1.63 17.78
CA LEU A 137 -8.30 2.56 16.71
C LEU A 137 -6.82 2.90 16.71
N SER A 138 -6.05 2.34 17.64
CA SER A 138 -4.60 2.47 17.64
C SER A 138 -4.00 1.94 16.34
N GLU A 139 -3.11 2.72 15.75
CA GLU A 139 -2.30 2.39 14.57
C GLU A 139 -0.86 2.06 14.98
N SER A 140 -0.65 1.45 16.16
CA SER A 140 0.64 0.88 16.53
C SER A 140 1.13 -0.09 15.43
N GLN A 141 2.43 -0.06 15.16
CA GLN A 141 3.03 -0.80 14.05
C GLN A 141 3.36 -2.25 14.46
N GLU A 142 3.77 -3.07 13.49
CA GLU A 142 4.23 -4.47 13.66
C GLU A 142 3.24 -5.38 14.41
N ARG A 143 1.98 -5.40 13.96
CA ARG A 143 0.91 -6.23 14.54
C ARG A 143 0.18 -7.02 13.46
N MET A 144 -0.18 -8.25 13.79
CA MET A 144 -1.04 -9.11 12.96
C MET A 144 -2.21 -9.64 13.78
N LEU A 145 -3.34 -9.81 13.11
CA LEU A 145 -4.51 -10.52 13.62
C LEU A 145 -4.64 -11.85 12.86
N MET A 146 -4.91 -12.95 13.57
CA MET A 146 -5.06 -14.27 12.96
C MET A 146 -6.25 -15.03 13.53
N VAL A 147 -6.84 -15.90 12.70
CA VAL A 147 -7.76 -16.93 13.14
C VAL A 147 -7.04 -18.27 13.08
N LEU A 148 -6.99 -18.97 14.20
CA LEU A 148 -6.34 -20.27 14.29
C LEU A 148 -7.35 -21.41 14.15
N LYS A 149 -6.88 -22.56 13.64
CA LYS A 149 -7.64 -23.80 13.71
C LYS A 149 -7.77 -24.24 15.18
N PRO A 150 -8.91 -24.84 15.57
CA PRO A 150 -9.12 -25.32 16.94
C PRO A 150 -8.00 -26.25 17.39
N GLY A 151 -7.41 -26.00 18.57
CA GLY A 151 -6.34 -26.81 19.13
C GLY A 151 -4.94 -26.48 18.60
N SER A 152 -4.80 -25.48 17.74
CA SER A 152 -3.49 -25.02 17.21
C SER A 152 -2.85 -23.92 18.06
N GLU A 153 -3.50 -23.48 19.13
CA GLU A 153 -3.09 -22.31 19.92
C GLU A 153 -1.72 -22.50 20.56
N ASP A 154 -1.45 -23.67 21.15
CA ASP A 154 -0.16 -23.95 21.80
C ASP A 154 0.99 -24.03 20.78
N GLN A 155 0.72 -24.58 19.60
CA GLN A 155 1.70 -24.63 18.51
C GLN A 155 2.00 -23.23 17.98
N ALA A 156 0.97 -22.42 17.71
CA ALA A 156 1.14 -21.05 17.26
C ALA A 156 1.88 -20.21 18.30
N ARG A 157 1.48 -20.30 19.57
CA ARG A 157 2.14 -19.62 20.70
C ARG A 157 3.63 -19.96 20.76
N ALA A 158 3.99 -21.24 20.64
CA ALA A 158 5.39 -21.68 20.68
C ALA A 158 6.23 -21.07 19.53
N VAL A 159 5.64 -20.87 18.35
CA VAL A 159 6.31 -20.19 17.23
C VAL A 159 6.59 -18.73 17.58
N PHE A 160 5.57 -17.96 18.01
CA PHE A 160 5.78 -16.54 18.32
C PHE A 160 6.70 -16.31 19.53
N GLU A 161 6.59 -17.13 20.58
CA GLU A 161 7.48 -17.05 21.74
C GLU A 161 8.94 -17.37 21.39
N LYS A 162 9.19 -18.31 20.47
CA LYS A 162 10.53 -18.62 19.95
C LYS A 162 11.19 -17.39 19.30
N TRP A 163 10.39 -16.56 18.63
CA TRP A 163 10.84 -15.33 17.99
C TRP A 163 10.75 -14.10 18.91
N GLU A 164 10.52 -14.31 20.21
CA GLU A 164 10.41 -13.25 21.24
C GLU A 164 9.26 -12.26 20.99
N LEU A 165 8.16 -12.72 20.38
CA LEU A 165 6.97 -11.92 20.09
C LEU A 165 5.83 -12.22 21.07
N ASP A 166 5.04 -11.21 21.39
CA ASP A 166 3.82 -11.40 22.19
C ASP A 166 2.77 -12.21 21.41
N PHE A 167 2.03 -13.04 22.15
CA PHE A 167 0.90 -13.81 21.65
C PHE A 167 -0.26 -13.76 22.64
N ALA A 168 -1.41 -13.28 22.19
CA ALA A 168 -2.62 -13.21 23.00
C ALA A 168 -3.84 -13.73 22.22
N VAL A 169 -4.65 -14.56 22.89
CA VAL A 169 -5.97 -14.90 22.40
C VAL A 169 -6.90 -13.78 22.82
N VAL A 170 -7.40 -13.02 21.85
CA VAL A 170 -8.15 -11.78 22.10
C VAL A 170 -9.64 -11.91 21.81
N GLY A 171 -10.07 -13.05 21.26
CA GLY A 171 -11.49 -13.24 20.96
C GLY A 171 -11.80 -14.53 20.22
N THR A 172 -13.02 -14.62 19.73
CA THR A 172 -13.54 -15.79 19.03
C THR A 172 -14.47 -15.42 17.88
N LEU A 173 -14.52 -16.27 16.86
CA LEU A 173 -15.52 -16.17 15.80
C LEU A 173 -16.88 -16.68 16.27
N THR A 174 -17.94 -16.01 15.84
CA THR A 174 -19.33 -16.35 16.15
C THR A 174 -20.18 -16.41 14.88
N ASP A 175 -21.43 -16.85 14.99
CA ASP A 175 -22.41 -16.89 13.89
C ASP A 175 -23.40 -15.71 13.93
N THR A 176 -23.14 -14.70 14.76
CA THR A 176 -24.08 -13.60 15.01
C THR A 176 -24.09 -12.56 13.89
N GLY A 177 -23.01 -12.45 13.11
CA GLY A 177 -22.79 -11.35 12.16
C GLY A 177 -22.51 -9.99 12.83
N HIS A 178 -22.23 -10.00 14.13
CA HIS A 178 -21.96 -8.80 14.93
C HIS A 178 -20.52 -8.79 15.47
N MET A 179 -19.95 -7.60 15.57
CA MET A 179 -18.71 -7.31 16.31
C MET A 179 -19.09 -6.89 17.72
N VAL A 180 -18.86 -7.78 18.68
CA VAL A 180 -19.10 -7.54 20.11
C VAL A 180 -17.78 -7.29 20.80
N LEU A 181 -17.64 -6.12 21.42
CA LEU A 181 -16.43 -5.74 22.15
C LEU A 181 -16.72 -5.74 23.66
N ARG A 182 -15.90 -6.46 24.42
CA ARG A 182 -15.90 -6.44 25.88
C ARG A 182 -14.68 -5.74 26.44
N HIS A 183 -14.86 -4.98 27.52
CA HIS A 183 -13.79 -4.34 28.26
C HIS A 183 -14.21 -4.16 29.71
N GLY A 184 -13.37 -4.56 30.67
CA GLY A 184 -13.73 -4.55 32.09
C GLY A 184 -14.92 -5.44 32.43
N GLY A 185 -15.13 -6.52 31.67
CA GLY A 185 -16.26 -7.43 31.82
C GLY A 185 -17.62 -6.92 31.29
N GLU A 186 -17.69 -5.71 30.73
CA GLU A 186 -18.91 -5.12 30.15
C GLU A 186 -18.85 -5.12 28.62
N ILE A 187 -20.02 -5.19 27.96
CA ILE A 187 -20.11 -4.98 26.51
C ILE A 187 -20.06 -3.47 26.26
N VAL A 188 -18.99 -3.00 25.63
CA VAL A 188 -18.75 -1.58 25.35
C VAL A 188 -19.14 -1.19 23.92
N ALA A 189 -19.23 -2.16 23.01
CA ALA A 189 -19.79 -1.97 21.68
C ALA A 189 -20.41 -3.27 21.14
N ASP A 190 -21.46 -3.12 20.35
CA ASP A 190 -22.12 -4.20 19.61
C ASP A 190 -22.63 -3.61 18.29
N LEU A 191 -22.01 -4.00 17.18
CA LEU A 191 -22.26 -3.42 15.86
C LEU A 191 -22.38 -4.52 14.80
N PRO A 192 -23.28 -4.38 13.81
CA PRO A 192 -23.36 -5.31 12.69
C PRO A 192 -22.12 -5.16 11.80
N ILE A 193 -21.56 -6.26 11.31
CA ILE A 193 -20.27 -6.25 10.60
C ILE A 193 -20.42 -5.75 9.16
N ASP A 194 -21.24 -6.41 8.35
CA ASP A 194 -21.34 -6.12 6.90
C ASP A 194 -21.78 -4.68 6.58
N PRO A 195 -22.75 -4.06 7.29
CA PRO A 195 -23.09 -2.66 7.03
C PRO A 195 -21.92 -1.70 7.23
N LEU A 196 -21.02 -1.96 8.20
CA LEU A 196 -19.83 -1.14 8.41
C LEU A 196 -18.75 -1.41 7.36
N ALA A 197 -18.58 -2.66 6.94
CA ALA A 197 -17.52 -3.05 6.01
C ALA A 197 -17.87 -2.82 4.53
N LEU A 198 -19.14 -2.96 4.14
CA LEU A 198 -19.57 -3.05 2.74
C LEU A 198 -20.54 -1.94 2.32
N ALA A 199 -21.20 -1.26 3.26
CA ALA A 199 -22.24 -0.26 2.95
C ALA A 199 -21.75 1.18 3.14
N SER A 200 -20.47 1.43 2.87
CA SER A 200 -19.98 2.81 2.74
C SER A 200 -20.68 3.50 1.57
N PRO A 201 -21.12 4.77 1.72
CA PRO A 201 -21.75 5.49 0.63
C PRO A 201 -20.82 5.60 -0.57
N GLU A 202 -21.31 5.20 -1.75
CA GLU A 202 -20.65 5.45 -3.02
C GLU A 202 -21.23 6.73 -3.61
N TYR A 203 -20.35 7.65 -4.04
CA TYR A 203 -20.76 8.89 -4.67
C TYR A 203 -20.71 8.75 -6.19
N ASP A 204 -21.83 9.03 -6.87
CA ASP A 204 -21.88 9.07 -8.33
C ASP A 204 -21.55 10.47 -8.89
N GLU A 205 -21.64 10.63 -10.21
CA GLU A 205 -21.37 11.91 -10.88
C GLU A 205 -22.33 13.04 -10.48
N THR A 206 -23.49 12.73 -9.90
CA THR A 206 -24.43 13.73 -9.40
C THR A 206 -23.99 14.29 -8.05
N GLU A 207 -23.35 13.46 -7.22
CA GLU A 207 -22.82 13.84 -5.90
C GLU A 207 -21.36 14.31 -5.96
N ARG A 208 -20.61 13.84 -6.96
CA ARG A 208 -19.21 14.21 -7.26
C ARG A 208 -19.07 14.57 -8.75
N PRO A 209 -19.59 15.74 -9.16
CA PRO A 209 -19.47 16.19 -10.54
C PRO A 209 -18.00 16.49 -10.88
N TRP A 210 -17.61 16.21 -12.11
CA TRP A 210 -16.27 16.45 -12.62
C TRP A 210 -16.30 17.18 -13.96
N THR A 211 -15.22 17.87 -14.29
CA THR A 211 -15.06 18.58 -15.57
C THR A 211 -13.82 18.06 -16.28
N PRO A 212 -13.93 17.57 -17.53
CA PRO A 212 -12.78 17.11 -18.29
C PRO A 212 -11.69 18.20 -18.37
N THR A 213 -10.43 17.80 -18.22
CA THR A 213 -9.32 18.74 -18.45
C THR A 213 -9.29 19.10 -19.93
N PRO A 214 -9.33 20.40 -20.30
CA PRO A 214 -9.27 20.81 -21.69
C PRO A 214 -7.96 20.34 -22.33
N VAL A 215 -8.04 19.76 -23.53
CA VAL A 215 -6.86 19.40 -24.31
C VAL A 215 -6.09 20.69 -24.64
N PRO A 216 -4.80 20.80 -24.32
CA PRO A 216 -4.00 21.98 -24.66
C PRO A 216 -3.94 22.19 -26.17
N ASP A 217 -3.85 23.45 -26.60
CA ASP A 217 -3.59 23.77 -28.00
C ASP A 217 -2.27 23.15 -28.45
N ALA A 218 -2.25 22.61 -29.67
CA ALA A 218 -1.03 22.07 -30.26
C ALA A 218 0.03 23.17 -30.35
N LEU A 219 1.19 22.94 -29.71
CA LEU A 219 2.33 23.83 -29.81
C LEU A 219 2.88 23.77 -31.24
N ASN A 220 3.01 24.93 -31.89
CA ASN A 220 3.79 25.02 -33.11
C ASN A 220 5.28 25.00 -32.74
N ILE A 221 6.04 24.10 -33.37
CA ILE A 221 7.49 23.98 -33.13
C ILE A 221 8.23 25.28 -33.45
N ASP A 222 7.72 26.07 -34.40
CA ASP A 222 8.30 27.36 -34.77
C ASP A 222 8.18 28.42 -33.65
N ASP A 223 7.20 28.24 -32.73
CA ASP A 223 6.98 29.14 -31.58
C ASP A 223 7.86 28.78 -30.37
N VAL A 224 8.53 27.61 -30.40
CA VAL A 224 9.43 27.16 -29.35
C VAL A 224 10.87 27.43 -29.79
N PRO A 225 11.53 28.50 -29.27
CA PRO A 225 12.89 28.83 -29.69
C PRO A 225 13.84 27.69 -29.33
N ALA A 226 14.55 27.17 -30.34
CA ALA A 226 15.60 26.20 -30.13
C ALA A 226 16.67 26.77 -29.18
N PRO A 227 17.29 25.93 -28.31
CA PRO A 227 18.38 26.40 -27.48
C PRO A 227 19.52 26.91 -28.38
N ASN A 228 20.03 28.10 -28.05
CA ASN A 228 21.14 28.72 -28.80
C ASN A 228 22.41 27.85 -28.78
N ASP A 229 22.59 27.03 -27.74
CA ASP A 229 23.68 26.08 -27.59
C ASP A 229 23.15 24.75 -27.02
N PRO A 230 23.19 23.65 -27.80
CA PRO A 230 22.78 22.33 -27.34
C PRO A 230 23.58 21.81 -26.14
N MET A 231 24.85 22.19 -26.00
CA MET A 231 25.68 21.75 -24.88
C MET A 231 25.22 22.39 -23.57
N VAL A 232 24.88 23.68 -23.61
CA VAL A 232 24.30 24.39 -22.46
C VAL A 232 22.93 23.80 -22.10
N ALA A 233 22.12 23.43 -23.09
CA ALA A 233 20.84 22.76 -22.84
C ALA A 233 21.03 21.39 -22.17
N LEU A 234 22.00 20.59 -22.65
CA LEU A 234 22.34 19.31 -22.05
C LEU A 234 22.86 19.45 -20.61
N GLU A 235 23.75 20.41 -20.36
CA GLU A 235 24.24 20.72 -19.00
C GLU A 235 23.08 21.07 -18.07
N ARG A 236 22.11 21.86 -18.54
CA ARG A 236 20.92 22.21 -17.77
C ARG A 236 20.02 21.00 -17.49
N LEU A 237 19.85 20.10 -18.45
CA LEU A 237 19.08 18.87 -18.26
C LEU A 237 19.76 17.96 -17.24
N LEU A 238 21.07 17.72 -17.37
CA LEU A 238 21.83 16.87 -16.45
C LEU A 238 21.91 17.44 -15.03
N ALA A 239 21.86 18.76 -14.88
CA ALA A 239 21.81 19.44 -13.58
C ALA A 239 20.40 19.48 -12.95
N CYS A 240 19.36 19.13 -13.69
CA CYS A 240 17.98 19.12 -13.17
C CYS A 240 17.80 17.96 -12.18
N PRO A 241 17.31 18.19 -10.94
CA PRO A 241 17.10 17.11 -9.97
C PRO A 241 16.24 15.95 -10.49
N ASP A 242 15.29 16.21 -11.38
CA ASP A 242 14.42 15.21 -12.02
C ASP A 242 15.26 14.21 -12.86
N LEU A 243 16.32 14.65 -13.52
CA LEU A 243 17.16 13.85 -14.43
C LEU A 243 18.55 13.50 -13.87
N ALA A 244 19.01 14.25 -12.86
CA ALA A 244 20.32 14.05 -12.25
C ALA A 244 20.44 12.67 -11.60
N SER A 245 21.68 12.24 -11.40
CA SER A 245 21.97 10.96 -10.76
C SER A 245 21.29 10.83 -9.40
N LYS A 246 20.52 9.75 -9.22
CA LYS A 246 19.87 9.40 -7.96
C LYS A 246 20.78 8.60 -7.02
N ARG A 247 22.09 8.58 -7.31
CA ARG A 247 23.11 7.83 -6.57
C ARG A 247 23.08 8.04 -5.06
N TRP A 248 22.95 9.29 -4.65
CA TRP A 248 22.90 9.63 -3.24
C TRP A 248 21.72 8.98 -2.50
N ILE A 249 20.61 8.67 -3.20
CA ILE A 249 19.45 7.99 -2.62
C ILE A 249 19.80 6.52 -2.38
N TRP A 250 20.17 5.78 -3.44
CA TRP A 250 20.33 4.34 -3.34
C TRP A 250 21.63 3.88 -2.67
N GLU A 251 22.65 4.73 -2.51
CA GLU A 251 23.84 4.38 -1.70
C GLU A 251 23.57 4.36 -0.19
N GLN A 252 22.44 4.90 0.25
CA GLN A 252 22.00 4.83 1.65
C GLN A 252 21.30 3.51 1.98
N TYR A 253 20.91 2.74 0.96
CA TYR A 253 20.20 1.47 1.11
C TYR A 253 21.08 0.32 0.63
N ASP A 254 20.87 -0.84 1.24
CA ASP A 254 21.42 -2.06 0.69
C ASP A 254 20.65 -2.48 -0.57
N HIS A 255 21.37 -3.02 -1.55
CA HIS A 255 20.82 -3.59 -2.77
C HIS A 255 21.52 -4.92 -3.12
N MET A 256 22.16 -5.56 -2.13
CA MET A 256 22.98 -6.76 -2.28
C MET A 256 22.69 -7.85 -1.25
N VAL A 257 21.88 -7.61 -0.22
CA VAL A 257 21.40 -8.60 0.74
C VAL A 257 20.72 -9.74 -0.04
N MET A 258 21.01 -10.97 0.38
CA MET A 258 20.73 -12.23 -0.33
C MET A 258 21.47 -12.45 -1.67
N ALA A 259 22.20 -11.44 -2.14
CA ALA A 259 22.96 -11.45 -3.41
C ALA A 259 22.08 -11.78 -4.62
N ASP A 260 20.83 -11.31 -4.61
CA ASP A 260 19.82 -11.63 -5.63
C ASP A 260 19.72 -10.62 -6.76
N THR A 261 20.20 -9.40 -6.53
CA THR A 261 20.21 -8.33 -7.54
C THR A 261 21.19 -8.66 -8.65
N LEU A 262 20.66 -8.89 -9.85
CA LEU A 262 21.45 -9.18 -11.04
C LEU A 262 22.23 -7.93 -11.49
N GLY A 263 23.35 -8.12 -12.17
CA GLY A 263 24.29 -7.03 -12.52
C GLY A 263 23.63 -5.85 -13.24
N HIS A 264 22.82 -6.11 -14.27
CA HIS A 264 22.06 -5.09 -15.01
C HIS A 264 20.83 -4.54 -14.26
N GLY A 265 20.40 -5.23 -13.21
CA GLY A 265 19.31 -4.82 -12.32
C GLY A 265 19.74 -4.01 -11.11
N ARG A 266 21.03 -3.64 -11.02
CA ARG A 266 21.54 -2.76 -9.98
C ARG A 266 21.02 -1.32 -10.17
N PRO A 267 21.03 -0.49 -9.10
CA PRO A 267 20.57 0.88 -9.21
C PRO A 267 21.20 1.67 -10.36
N GLY A 268 20.37 2.41 -11.11
CA GLY A 268 20.78 3.20 -12.27
C GLY A 268 20.23 2.72 -13.61
N GLY A 269 19.60 1.54 -13.66
CA GLY A 269 18.81 1.06 -14.80
C GLY A 269 17.34 1.50 -14.74
N GLY A 270 16.56 1.18 -15.79
CA GLY A 270 15.12 1.47 -15.86
C GLY A 270 14.23 0.48 -15.09
N ALA A 271 14.77 -0.67 -14.69
CA ALA A 271 14.09 -1.64 -13.82
C ALA A 271 15.12 -2.40 -12.97
N ALA A 272 14.75 -2.76 -11.75
CA ALA A 272 15.50 -3.69 -10.92
C ALA A 272 15.31 -5.11 -11.45
N MET A 273 16.32 -5.97 -11.32
CA MET A 273 16.25 -7.38 -11.71
C MET A 273 16.69 -8.27 -10.55
N ILE A 274 15.76 -9.04 -10.00
CA ILE A 274 15.95 -9.86 -8.79
C ILE A 274 15.76 -11.34 -9.15
N ARG A 275 16.76 -12.19 -8.92
CA ARG A 275 16.64 -13.63 -9.22
C ARG A 275 15.61 -14.31 -8.31
N VAL A 276 15.05 -15.41 -8.79
CA VAL A 276 14.18 -16.29 -8.02
C VAL A 276 14.95 -17.54 -7.60
N HIS A 277 15.13 -17.75 -6.31
CA HIS A 277 15.88 -18.88 -5.76
C HIS A 277 15.35 -20.24 -6.25
N GLY A 278 16.28 -21.18 -6.46
CA GLY A 278 15.95 -22.53 -6.92
C GLY A 278 15.53 -22.63 -8.39
N THR A 279 15.59 -21.52 -9.13
CA THR A 279 15.22 -21.44 -10.56
C THR A 279 16.22 -20.60 -11.34
N ASP A 280 16.12 -20.65 -12.66
CA ASP A 280 16.83 -19.74 -13.57
C ASP A 280 16.02 -18.46 -13.87
N LYS A 281 14.90 -18.23 -13.16
CA LYS A 281 14.02 -17.08 -13.39
C LYS A 281 14.48 -15.83 -12.64
N ALA A 282 14.09 -14.67 -13.12
CA ALA A 282 14.23 -13.39 -12.41
C ALA A 282 13.00 -12.49 -12.62
N LEU A 283 12.75 -11.62 -11.65
CA LEU A 283 11.72 -10.59 -11.74
C LEU A 283 12.34 -9.26 -12.17
N ALA A 284 11.71 -8.58 -13.13
CA ALA A 284 11.97 -7.19 -13.46
C ALA A 284 10.94 -6.30 -12.76
N ILE A 285 11.38 -5.26 -12.05
CA ILE A 285 10.51 -4.42 -11.22
C ILE A 285 10.80 -2.95 -11.51
N THR A 286 9.77 -2.14 -11.74
CA THR A 286 9.93 -0.71 -11.99
C THR A 286 8.80 0.11 -11.36
N THR A 287 9.01 1.41 -11.24
CA THR A 287 8.03 2.39 -10.74
C THR A 287 8.16 3.67 -11.55
N ASP A 288 7.06 4.10 -12.17
CA ASP A 288 7.08 5.19 -13.15
C ASP A 288 5.86 6.11 -13.03
N CYS A 289 6.10 7.40 -13.25
CA CYS A 289 5.07 8.41 -13.48
C CYS A 289 5.73 9.69 -14.01
N THR A 290 5.11 10.33 -14.99
CA THR A 290 5.46 11.70 -15.40
C THR A 290 4.29 12.66 -15.08
N PRO A 291 4.25 13.26 -13.87
CA PRO A 291 3.10 14.06 -13.41
C PRO A 291 2.82 15.29 -14.28
N ARG A 292 3.85 15.81 -14.97
CA ARG A 292 3.70 16.94 -15.89
C ARG A 292 2.84 16.58 -17.11
N TYR A 293 2.91 15.33 -17.58
CA TYR A 293 2.06 14.86 -18.67
C TYR A 293 0.63 14.66 -18.18
N CYS A 294 0.46 14.04 -17.01
CA CYS A 294 -0.83 13.86 -16.35
C CYS A 294 -1.54 15.20 -16.09
N LYS A 295 -0.80 16.26 -15.74
CA LYS A 295 -1.37 17.60 -15.58
C LYS A 295 -1.78 18.24 -16.92
N ALA A 296 -0.97 18.04 -17.96
CA ALA A 296 -1.20 18.67 -19.26
C ALA A 296 -2.39 18.03 -19.99
N ASP A 297 -2.43 16.70 -20.00
CA ASP A 297 -3.50 15.89 -20.55
C ASP A 297 -3.60 14.62 -19.70
N PRO A 298 -4.59 14.52 -18.78
CA PRO A 298 -4.70 13.37 -17.88
C PRO A 298 -4.85 12.03 -18.61
N VAL A 299 -5.54 12.00 -19.76
CA VAL A 299 -5.76 10.77 -20.52
C VAL A 299 -4.45 10.31 -21.15
N GLU A 300 -3.75 11.20 -21.86
CA GLU A 300 -2.44 10.85 -22.43
C GLU A 300 -1.38 10.59 -21.35
N GLY A 301 -1.43 11.33 -20.24
CA GLY A 301 -0.52 11.15 -19.11
C GLY A 301 -0.69 9.81 -18.41
N GLY A 302 -1.93 9.41 -18.11
CA GLY A 302 -2.24 8.09 -17.54
C GLY A 302 -1.82 6.95 -18.48
N ARG A 303 -2.07 7.12 -19.79
CA ARG A 303 -1.61 6.16 -20.81
C ARG A 303 -0.09 6.06 -20.86
N GLN A 304 0.60 7.21 -20.79
CA GLN A 304 2.04 7.27 -20.82
C GLN A 304 2.68 6.62 -19.58
N ALA A 305 2.12 6.81 -18.39
CA ALA A 305 2.66 6.25 -17.14
C ALA A 305 2.69 4.70 -17.21
N VAL A 306 1.61 4.07 -17.67
CA VAL A 306 1.56 2.62 -17.90
C VAL A 306 2.54 2.19 -18.99
N ALA A 307 2.60 2.93 -20.10
CA ALA A 307 3.50 2.63 -21.21
C ALA A 307 4.99 2.77 -20.85
N GLU A 308 5.33 3.66 -19.91
CA GLU A 308 6.69 3.82 -19.39
C GLU A 308 7.11 2.60 -18.56
N ALA A 309 6.29 2.19 -17.58
CA ALA A 309 6.52 0.99 -16.79
C ALA A 309 6.67 -0.27 -17.66
N TRP A 310 5.79 -0.42 -18.66
CA TRP A 310 5.88 -1.52 -19.61
C TRP A 310 7.18 -1.49 -20.42
N ARG A 311 7.63 -0.31 -20.85
CA ARG A 311 8.86 -0.13 -21.64
C ARG A 311 10.12 -0.39 -20.82
N ASN A 312 10.14 0.08 -19.58
CA ASN A 312 11.25 -0.16 -18.65
C ASN A 312 11.43 -1.66 -18.36
N ILE A 313 10.34 -2.39 -18.18
CA ILE A 313 10.39 -3.86 -18.03
C ILE A 313 10.87 -4.53 -19.32
N THR A 314 10.25 -4.23 -20.47
CA THR A 314 10.63 -4.89 -21.73
C THR A 314 12.05 -4.58 -22.18
N ALA A 315 12.60 -3.42 -21.83
CA ALA A 315 13.99 -3.07 -22.08
C ALA A 315 15.00 -4.00 -21.36
N THR A 316 14.58 -4.69 -20.30
CA THR A 316 15.40 -5.71 -19.61
C THR A 316 15.33 -7.09 -20.26
N GLY A 317 14.51 -7.26 -21.31
CA GLY A 317 14.19 -8.57 -21.89
C GLY A 317 13.11 -9.34 -21.12
N ALA A 318 12.61 -8.79 -20.01
CA ALA A 318 11.50 -9.37 -19.27
C ALA A 318 10.17 -9.24 -20.02
N ARG A 319 9.30 -10.24 -19.84
CA ARG A 319 7.90 -10.19 -20.26
C ARG A 319 7.07 -9.50 -19.16
N PRO A 320 6.41 -8.37 -19.42
CA PRO A 320 5.52 -7.72 -18.46
C PRO A 320 4.38 -8.65 -18.03
N LEU A 321 4.02 -8.61 -16.74
CA LEU A 321 2.99 -9.47 -16.16
C LEU A 321 1.79 -8.68 -15.64
N ALA A 322 2.01 -7.71 -14.76
CA ALA A 322 0.97 -6.93 -14.11
C ALA A 322 1.51 -5.61 -13.55
N ILE A 323 0.60 -4.69 -13.25
CA ILE A 323 0.88 -3.46 -12.53
C ILE A 323 0.14 -3.39 -11.20
N THR A 324 0.70 -2.60 -10.29
CA THR A 324 -0.01 -1.97 -9.19
C THR A 324 -0.04 -0.47 -9.43
N ASP A 325 -1.11 0.21 -9.07
CA ASP A 325 -1.21 1.67 -9.19
C ASP A 325 -1.29 2.35 -7.82
N CYS A 326 -0.67 3.53 -7.71
CA CYS A 326 -0.77 4.38 -6.54
C CYS A 326 -1.24 5.77 -7.00
N LEU A 327 -2.54 6.00 -6.87
CA LEU A 327 -3.23 7.17 -7.38
C LEU A 327 -3.14 8.29 -6.35
N ASN A 328 -2.31 9.31 -6.59
CA ASN A 328 -2.16 10.46 -5.69
C ASN A 328 -2.73 11.71 -6.36
N PHE A 329 -3.84 12.21 -5.82
CA PHE A 329 -4.59 13.35 -6.35
C PHE A 329 -5.01 14.32 -5.24
N GLY A 330 -5.38 15.54 -5.63
CA GLY A 330 -5.90 16.56 -4.73
C GLY A 330 -7.30 16.24 -4.20
N ASN A 331 -8.04 17.28 -3.80
CA ASN A 331 -9.39 17.16 -3.27
C ASN A 331 -10.39 16.76 -4.37
N PRO A 332 -11.02 15.57 -4.30
CA PRO A 332 -11.96 15.06 -5.31
C PRO A 332 -13.29 15.80 -5.33
N GLU A 333 -13.57 16.67 -4.35
CA GLU A 333 -14.76 17.52 -4.34
C GLU A 333 -14.65 18.68 -5.33
N LYS A 334 -13.45 18.97 -5.83
CA LYS A 334 -13.20 19.98 -6.86
C LYS A 334 -13.38 19.34 -8.25
N PRO A 335 -14.32 19.81 -9.10
CA PRO A 335 -14.64 19.14 -10.36
C PRO A 335 -13.46 19.01 -11.33
N ASP A 336 -12.53 19.95 -11.33
CA ASP A 336 -11.32 19.92 -12.15
C ASP A 336 -10.31 18.86 -11.67
N ILE A 337 -10.13 18.71 -10.36
CA ILE A 337 -9.28 17.66 -9.77
C ILE A 337 -9.89 16.28 -10.01
N MET A 338 -11.19 16.12 -9.80
CA MET A 338 -11.88 14.87 -10.12
C MET A 338 -11.78 14.54 -11.62
N GLY A 339 -11.81 15.56 -12.49
CA GLY A 339 -11.60 15.38 -13.92
C GLY A 339 -10.19 14.90 -14.29
N GLN A 340 -9.16 15.31 -13.55
CA GLN A 340 -7.80 14.77 -13.70
C GLN A 340 -7.73 13.31 -13.27
N PHE A 341 -8.39 12.96 -12.16
CA PHE A 341 -8.46 11.58 -11.66
C PHE A 341 -9.13 10.65 -12.67
N VAL A 342 -10.33 11.01 -13.14
CA VAL A 342 -11.08 10.25 -14.15
C VAL A 342 -10.26 10.09 -15.43
N GLY A 343 -9.69 11.18 -15.95
CA GLY A 343 -8.92 11.12 -17.19
C GLY A 343 -7.66 10.24 -17.08
N CYS A 344 -6.94 10.28 -15.96
CA CYS A 344 -5.80 9.39 -15.74
C CYS A 344 -6.23 7.91 -15.73
N ILE A 345 -7.32 7.57 -15.04
CA ILE A 345 -7.86 6.20 -15.00
C ILE A 345 -8.26 5.73 -16.40
N ASP A 346 -8.94 6.57 -17.18
CA ASP A 346 -9.31 6.24 -18.56
C ASP A 346 -8.08 5.94 -19.42
N GLY A 347 -7.06 6.79 -19.36
CA GLY A 347 -5.80 6.58 -20.07
C GLY A 347 -5.06 5.31 -19.65
N MET A 348 -5.01 5.05 -18.35
CA MET A 348 -4.41 3.85 -17.78
C MET A 348 -5.15 2.58 -18.23
N ARG A 349 -6.48 2.57 -18.17
CA ARG A 349 -7.31 1.45 -18.65
C ARG A 349 -6.99 1.12 -20.09
N ASP A 350 -7.04 2.12 -20.97
CA ASP A 350 -6.77 1.94 -22.40
C ASP A 350 -5.37 1.35 -22.64
N ALA A 351 -4.36 1.82 -21.90
CA ALA A 351 -2.99 1.30 -21.97
C ALA A 351 -2.90 -0.16 -21.50
N CYS A 352 -3.50 -0.47 -20.36
CA CYS A 352 -3.50 -1.81 -19.78
C CYS A 352 -4.15 -2.84 -20.70
N GLU A 353 -5.30 -2.49 -21.29
CA GLU A 353 -6.00 -3.32 -22.27
C GLU A 353 -5.15 -3.54 -23.53
N THR A 354 -4.55 -2.47 -24.06
CA THR A 354 -3.73 -2.53 -25.29
C THR A 354 -2.46 -3.36 -25.09
N LEU A 355 -1.81 -3.19 -23.94
CA LEU A 355 -0.50 -3.80 -23.64
C LEU A 355 -0.62 -5.18 -22.96
N ASN A 356 -1.82 -5.63 -22.64
CA ASN A 356 -2.10 -6.81 -21.81
C ASN A 356 -1.32 -6.76 -20.49
N PHE A 357 -1.43 -5.63 -19.79
CA PHE A 357 -0.67 -5.35 -18.56
C PHE A 357 -1.65 -5.02 -17.42
N PRO A 358 -2.34 -6.03 -16.85
CA PRO A 358 -3.48 -5.82 -15.95
C PRO A 358 -3.07 -5.20 -14.61
N VAL A 359 -3.96 -4.39 -14.03
CA VAL A 359 -3.88 -3.94 -12.64
C VAL A 359 -4.28 -5.09 -11.71
N VAL A 360 -3.43 -5.45 -10.76
CA VAL A 360 -3.68 -6.54 -9.79
C VAL A 360 -3.81 -6.07 -8.34
N SER A 361 -3.37 -4.84 -8.05
CA SER A 361 -3.47 -4.19 -6.75
C SER A 361 -3.37 -2.68 -6.93
N GLY A 362 -3.67 -1.92 -5.88
CA GLY A 362 -3.49 -0.48 -5.92
C GLY A 362 -3.74 0.22 -4.60
N ASN A 363 -3.55 1.54 -4.62
CA ASN A 363 -3.87 2.44 -3.52
C ASN A 363 -4.38 3.77 -4.09
N VAL A 364 -5.29 4.42 -3.36
CA VAL A 364 -5.83 5.73 -3.71
C VAL A 364 -5.61 6.70 -2.56
N SER A 365 -4.82 7.74 -2.79
CA SER A 365 -4.59 8.86 -1.90
C SER A 365 -5.20 10.13 -2.49
N LEU A 366 -6.24 10.63 -1.84
CA LEU A 366 -6.97 11.84 -2.22
C LEU A 366 -6.68 12.96 -1.20
N TYR A 367 -7.18 14.16 -1.45
CA TYR A 367 -7.00 15.33 -0.57
C TYR A 367 -5.53 15.75 -0.38
N ASN A 368 -4.65 15.41 -1.33
CA ASN A 368 -3.26 15.86 -1.34
C ASN A 368 -3.14 17.35 -1.72
N GLU A 369 -3.65 18.22 -0.85
CA GLU A 369 -3.62 19.67 -0.99
C GLU A 369 -3.20 20.38 0.30
N THR A 370 -2.45 21.46 0.14
CA THR A 370 -2.06 22.35 1.25
C THR A 370 -2.45 23.76 0.87
N GLN A 371 -3.23 24.43 1.73
CA GLN A 371 -3.67 25.81 1.49
C GLN A 371 -4.30 26.00 0.09
N GLY A 372 -5.11 25.03 -0.36
CA GLY A 372 -5.80 25.04 -1.66
C GLY A 372 -4.91 24.80 -2.88
N THR A 373 -3.62 24.48 -2.69
CA THR A 373 -2.72 24.07 -3.77
C THR A 373 -2.58 22.56 -3.77
N ALA A 374 -3.09 21.91 -4.82
CA ALA A 374 -2.94 20.48 -5.03
C ALA A 374 -1.54 20.10 -5.52
N VAL A 375 -1.14 18.87 -5.19
CA VAL A 375 -0.05 18.17 -5.90
C VAL A 375 -0.40 18.01 -7.38
N LEU A 376 0.60 17.72 -8.23
CA LEU A 376 0.29 17.33 -9.61
C LEU A 376 -0.41 15.96 -9.60
N PRO A 377 -1.34 15.68 -10.54
CA PRO A 377 -1.92 14.35 -10.69
C PRO A 377 -0.80 13.32 -10.90
N THR A 378 -0.71 12.36 -9.99
CA THR A 378 0.42 11.43 -9.91
C THR A 378 -0.11 9.98 -9.78
N PRO A 379 -0.54 9.36 -10.89
CA PRO A 379 -0.87 7.93 -10.93
C PRO A 379 0.43 7.12 -11.05
N ALA A 380 1.11 6.88 -9.93
CA ALA A 380 2.37 6.12 -9.93
C ALA A 380 2.12 4.65 -10.26
N ILE A 381 2.84 4.11 -11.25
CA ILE A 381 2.66 2.74 -11.73
C ILE A 381 3.85 1.89 -11.28
N GLY A 382 3.60 0.91 -10.42
CA GLY A 382 4.55 -0.15 -10.11
C GLY A 382 4.35 -1.33 -11.06
N GLY A 383 5.38 -1.72 -11.82
CA GLY A 383 5.29 -2.80 -12.80
C GLY A 383 6.15 -4.01 -12.41
N VAL A 384 5.65 -5.21 -12.69
CA VAL A 384 6.40 -6.47 -12.54
C VAL A 384 6.43 -7.24 -13.87
N GLY A 385 7.60 -7.75 -14.23
CA GLY A 385 7.83 -8.63 -15.36
C GLY A 385 8.65 -9.87 -15.00
N LEU A 386 8.62 -10.88 -15.87
CA LEU A 386 9.35 -12.13 -15.70
C LEU A 386 10.42 -12.29 -16.78
N ILE A 387 11.61 -12.67 -16.32
CA ILE A 387 12.69 -13.20 -17.14
C ILE A 387 12.68 -14.71 -16.91
N ASP A 388 12.42 -15.48 -17.97
CA ASP A 388 12.30 -16.94 -17.86
C ASP A 388 13.65 -17.64 -17.59
N ASP A 389 14.73 -17.08 -18.13
CA ASP A 389 16.11 -17.54 -17.91
C ASP A 389 17.07 -16.34 -17.87
N TYR A 390 17.55 -15.97 -16.68
CA TYR A 390 18.48 -14.86 -16.52
C TYR A 390 19.93 -15.21 -16.86
N THR A 391 20.25 -16.49 -17.09
CA THR A 391 21.61 -16.91 -17.48
C THR A 391 21.91 -16.61 -18.95
N THR A 392 20.85 -16.47 -19.75
CA THR A 392 20.91 -16.14 -21.18
C THR A 392 20.43 -14.72 -21.50
N ALA A 393 19.88 -14.01 -20.50
CA ALA A 393 19.55 -12.59 -20.60
C ALA A 393 20.84 -11.75 -20.71
N ALA A 394 20.96 -10.99 -21.80
CA ALA A 394 22.16 -10.26 -22.22
C ALA A 394 22.50 -9.05 -21.35
#